data_AF-A0A355DVN9-F1
#
_entry.id   AF-A0A355DVN9-F1
#
_cell.length_a   1.000
_cell.length_b   1.000
_cell.length_c   1.000
_cell.angle_alpha   90.00
_cell.angle_beta   90.00
_cell.angle_gamma   90.00
#
_symmetry.space_group_name_H-M   'P 1'
#
loop_
_entity.id
_entity.type
_entity.pdbx_description
1 polymer ?
#
loop_
_entity_poly.entity_id
_entity_poly.type
_entity_poly.pdbx_seq_one_letter_code
_entity_poly.pdbx_strand_id
1 'polypeptide(L)'
;MREVCHGVEAIFQLLFKELRQSTNSSEQNCQDIAARLANEVNRICHESNRIQTSGDVESWAKTLANHRLKQVLSYYQLGSHRGRVELQSTLSAIVYRYITPSQTPASYQARVTLIEDFLQGFYVEALNAFRRETLMPETYRPRTLLELAEYMAFTERYAKRRIPLPGRRSQQLLILRAQTFSQQQPPETSVDMDTAAEGGAPESDSTWDDAAIQQVREVMVASEPEPLESN
;
A
#
# COMPACT_ATOMS: atom_id res chain seq x y z
N MET A 1 26.72 -20.61 -17.31
CA MET A 1 27.00 -19.77 -16.11
C MET A 1 27.76 -18.49 -16.45
N ARG A 2 28.78 -18.52 -17.34
CA ARG A 2 29.51 -17.31 -17.77
C ARG A 2 28.67 -16.26 -18.52
N GLU A 3 27.75 -16.65 -19.40
CA GLU A 3 26.94 -15.68 -20.18
C GLU A 3 25.96 -14.87 -19.32
N VAL A 4 25.36 -15.48 -18.29
CA VAL A 4 24.42 -14.80 -17.38
C VAL A 4 25.13 -13.70 -16.56
N CYS A 5 26.38 -13.91 -16.14
CA CYS A 5 27.16 -12.88 -15.45
C CYS A 5 27.50 -11.66 -16.33
N HIS A 6 27.70 -11.84 -17.63
CA HIS A 6 28.01 -10.72 -18.55
C HIS A 6 26.80 -9.81 -18.77
N GLY A 7 25.59 -10.39 -18.82
CA GLY A 7 24.35 -9.61 -18.96
C GLY A 7 24.07 -8.72 -17.74
N VAL A 8 24.27 -9.23 -16.52
CA VAL A 8 24.04 -8.46 -15.28
C VAL A 8 25.02 -7.28 -15.18
N GLU A 9 26.30 -7.51 -15.49
CA GLU A 9 27.30 -6.44 -15.48
C GLU A 9 26.98 -5.35 -16.50
N ALA A 10 26.54 -5.72 -17.72
CA ALA A 10 26.14 -4.74 -18.73
C ALA A 10 24.93 -3.89 -18.29
N ILE A 11 23.93 -4.51 -17.63
CA ILE A 11 22.78 -3.81 -17.08
C ILE A 11 23.19 -2.89 -15.93
N PHE A 12 24.05 -3.35 -15.03
CA PHE A 12 24.59 -2.53 -13.95
C PHE A 12 25.29 -1.29 -14.49
N GLN A 13 26.22 -1.44 -15.45
CA GLN A 13 26.95 -0.32 -16.03
C GLN A 13 26.03 0.69 -16.74
N LEU A 14 25.02 0.20 -17.46
CA LEU A 14 23.99 1.04 -18.05
C LEU A 14 23.27 1.88 -16.98
N LEU A 15 22.74 1.22 -15.94
CA LEU A 15 21.98 1.88 -14.89
C LEU A 15 22.85 2.89 -14.12
N PHE A 16 24.07 2.50 -13.78
CA PHE A 16 25.01 3.35 -13.06
C PHE A 16 25.35 4.62 -13.85
N LYS A 17 25.67 4.46 -15.14
CA LYS A 17 25.97 5.60 -16.02
C LYS A 17 24.79 6.56 -16.10
N GLU A 18 23.59 6.05 -16.34
CA GLU A 18 22.39 6.88 -16.48
C GLU A 18 22.02 7.59 -15.18
N LEU A 19 22.11 6.92 -14.03
CA LEU A 19 21.86 7.53 -12.72
C LEU A 19 22.87 8.64 -12.41
N ARG A 20 24.15 8.44 -12.74
CA ARG A 20 25.19 9.45 -12.56
C ARG A 20 25.00 10.66 -13.48
N GLN A 21 24.48 10.46 -14.70
CA GLN A 21 24.25 11.54 -15.66
C GLN A 21 22.95 12.31 -15.38
N SER A 22 21.95 11.65 -14.82
CA SER A 22 20.60 12.20 -14.64
C SER A 22 20.32 12.72 -13.22
N THR A 23 21.26 12.57 -12.29
CA THR A 23 21.07 12.94 -10.87
C THR A 23 22.29 13.65 -10.31
N ASN A 24 22.10 14.39 -9.22
CA ASN A 24 23.17 15.04 -8.46
C ASN A 24 23.60 14.20 -7.25
N SER A 25 23.33 12.89 -7.29
CA SER A 25 23.63 11.97 -6.18
C SER A 25 25.11 11.62 -6.15
N SER A 26 25.61 11.22 -4.98
CA SER A 26 26.99 10.74 -4.86
C SER A 26 27.21 9.49 -5.71
N GLU A 27 28.46 9.28 -6.13
CA GLU A 27 28.83 8.11 -6.94
C GLU A 27 28.47 6.80 -6.25
N GLN A 28 28.77 6.67 -4.95
CA GLN A 28 28.40 5.49 -4.16
C GLN A 28 26.89 5.23 -4.18
N ASN A 29 26.07 6.28 -4.01
CA ASN A 29 24.62 6.13 -3.98
C ASN A 29 24.08 5.66 -5.35
N CYS A 30 24.63 6.20 -6.44
CA CYS A 30 24.31 5.72 -7.80
C CYS A 30 24.73 4.27 -8.01
N GLN A 31 25.90 3.85 -7.51
CA GLN A 31 26.36 2.46 -7.59
C GLN A 31 25.44 1.51 -6.82
N ASP A 32 25.11 1.86 -5.57
CA ASP A 32 24.29 1.01 -4.70
C ASP A 32 22.89 0.77 -5.31
N ILE A 33 22.29 1.83 -5.86
CA ILE A 33 20.96 1.76 -6.49
C ILE A 33 21.03 1.02 -7.83
N ALA A 34 22.06 1.27 -8.65
CA ALA A 34 22.27 0.52 -9.88
C ALA A 34 22.42 -0.99 -9.61
N ALA A 35 23.17 -1.36 -8.56
CA ALA A 35 23.36 -2.76 -8.16
C ALA A 35 22.03 -3.40 -7.73
N ARG A 36 21.23 -2.74 -6.90
CA ARG A 36 19.90 -3.24 -6.48
C ARG A 36 18.96 -3.43 -7.66
N LEU A 37 18.89 -2.45 -8.57
CA LEU A 37 18.06 -2.54 -9.77
C LEU A 37 18.54 -3.65 -10.73
N ALA A 38 19.85 -3.79 -10.95
CA ALA A 38 20.40 -4.85 -11.77
C ALA A 38 20.11 -6.24 -11.18
N ASN A 39 20.24 -6.39 -9.87
CA ASN A 39 19.88 -7.63 -9.16
C ASN A 39 18.38 -7.94 -9.26
N GLU A 40 17.49 -6.94 -9.14
CA GLU A 40 16.05 -7.11 -9.36
C GLU A 40 15.76 -7.60 -10.78
N VAL A 41 16.36 -6.96 -11.79
CA VAL A 41 16.19 -7.33 -13.21
C VAL A 41 16.64 -8.77 -13.44
N ASN A 42 17.84 -9.13 -12.95
CA ASN A 42 18.37 -10.48 -13.08
C ASN A 42 17.44 -11.52 -12.45
N ARG A 43 16.96 -11.26 -11.23
CA ARG A 43 16.03 -12.15 -10.52
C ARG A 43 14.74 -12.33 -11.31
N ILE A 44 14.12 -11.25 -11.79
CA ILE A 44 12.86 -11.31 -12.57
C ILE A 44 13.06 -12.09 -13.86
N CYS A 45 14.16 -11.84 -14.58
CA CYS A 45 14.48 -12.58 -15.79
C CYS A 45 14.63 -14.07 -15.49
N HIS A 46 15.34 -14.44 -14.41
CA HIS A 46 15.56 -15.83 -14.01
C HIS A 46 14.28 -16.56 -13.60
N GLU A 47 13.42 -15.92 -12.80
CA GLU A 47 12.18 -16.51 -12.28
C GLU A 47 11.06 -16.59 -13.33
N SER A 48 11.11 -15.75 -14.38
CA SER A 48 10.05 -15.70 -15.38
C SER A 48 10.24 -16.74 -16.48
N ASN A 49 9.48 -17.85 -16.39
CA ASN A 49 9.42 -18.85 -17.46
C ASN A 49 9.17 -18.23 -18.83
N ARG A 50 8.26 -17.25 -18.93
CA ARG A 50 7.95 -16.55 -20.19
C ARG A 50 9.17 -15.86 -20.79
N ILE A 51 9.99 -15.21 -19.96
CA ILE A 51 11.23 -14.55 -20.41
C ILE A 51 12.26 -15.61 -20.79
N GLN A 52 12.44 -16.64 -19.95
CA GLN A 52 13.39 -17.73 -20.22
C GLN A 52 13.08 -18.47 -21.53
N THR A 53 11.81 -18.70 -21.86
CA THR A 53 11.40 -19.36 -23.10
C THR A 53 11.33 -18.43 -24.32
N SER A 54 11.57 -17.12 -24.15
CA SER A 54 11.44 -16.13 -25.24
C SER A 54 12.56 -16.18 -26.28
N GLY A 55 13.71 -16.79 -25.94
CA GLY A 55 14.90 -16.81 -26.78
C GLY A 55 15.74 -15.53 -26.77
N ASP A 56 15.29 -14.44 -26.14
CA ASP A 56 16.00 -13.15 -26.08
C ASP A 56 15.92 -12.51 -24.68
N VAL A 57 16.53 -13.18 -23.69
CA VAL A 57 16.53 -12.73 -22.29
C VAL A 57 17.21 -11.36 -22.14
N GLU A 58 18.23 -11.06 -22.94
CA GLU A 58 18.98 -9.80 -22.86
C GLU A 58 18.14 -8.59 -23.24
N SER A 59 17.35 -8.66 -24.31
CA SER A 59 16.44 -7.58 -24.71
C SER A 59 15.35 -7.34 -23.66
N TRP A 60 14.80 -8.42 -23.07
CA TRP A 60 13.88 -8.32 -21.94
C TRP A 60 14.53 -7.65 -20.72
N ALA A 61 15.77 -8.03 -20.39
CA ALA A 61 16.51 -7.46 -19.27
C ALA A 61 16.76 -5.96 -19.47
N LYS A 62 17.21 -5.54 -20.67
CA LYS A 62 17.41 -4.13 -21.02
C LYS A 62 16.12 -3.33 -20.94
N THR A 63 15.03 -3.87 -21.49
CA THR A 63 13.71 -3.23 -21.45
C THR A 63 13.22 -3.04 -20.02
N LEU A 64 13.37 -4.08 -19.19
CA LEU A 64 12.99 -4.04 -17.78
C LEU A 64 13.84 -3.04 -17.00
N ALA A 65 15.16 -3.05 -17.19
CA ALA A 65 16.10 -2.12 -16.55
C ALA A 65 15.76 -0.66 -16.89
N ASN A 66 15.53 -0.35 -18.17
CA ASN A 66 15.12 0.98 -18.61
C ASN A 66 13.79 1.42 -17.99
N HIS A 67 12.82 0.51 -17.89
CA HIS A 67 11.55 0.81 -17.23
C HIS A 67 11.76 1.12 -15.74
N ARG A 68 12.59 0.33 -15.03
CA ARG A 68 12.89 0.57 -13.62
C ARG A 68 13.60 1.90 -13.41
N LEU A 69 14.63 2.17 -14.20
CA LEU A 69 15.35 3.43 -14.19
C LEU A 69 14.42 4.62 -14.41
N LYS A 70 13.55 4.57 -15.42
CA LYS A 70 12.58 5.63 -15.72
C LYS A 70 11.67 5.93 -14.52
N GLN A 71 11.20 4.90 -13.82
CA GLN A 71 10.36 5.09 -12.63
C GLN A 71 11.12 5.77 -11.49
N VAL A 72 12.35 5.33 -11.22
CA VAL A 72 13.20 5.97 -10.20
C VAL A 72 13.48 7.42 -10.56
N LEU A 73 13.90 7.70 -11.80
CA LEU A 73 14.18 9.06 -12.26
C LEU A 73 12.94 9.95 -12.23
N SER A 74 11.75 9.42 -12.54
CA SER A 74 10.50 10.17 -12.46
C SER A 74 10.22 10.64 -11.02
N TYR A 75 10.33 9.76 -10.02
CA TYR A 75 10.18 10.17 -8.62
C TYR A 75 11.31 11.06 -8.13
N TYR A 76 12.53 10.88 -8.63
CA TYR A 76 13.66 11.74 -8.31
C TYR A 76 13.41 13.18 -8.80
N GLN A 77 12.92 13.34 -10.04
CA GLN A 77 12.58 14.63 -10.63
C GLN A 77 11.43 15.35 -9.91
N LEU A 78 10.45 14.58 -9.40
CA LEU A 78 9.38 15.15 -8.57
C LEU A 78 9.90 15.67 -7.22
N GLY A 79 11.01 15.12 -6.71
CA GLY A 79 11.55 15.47 -5.40
C GLY A 79 10.75 14.83 -4.26
N SER A 80 11.17 15.09 -3.02
CA SER A 80 10.61 14.43 -1.83
C SER A 80 9.13 14.75 -1.58
N HIS A 81 8.72 16.01 -1.69
CA HIS A 81 7.35 16.40 -1.37
C HIS A 81 6.37 15.98 -2.46
N ARG A 82 6.59 16.44 -3.71
CA ARG A 82 5.67 16.14 -4.82
C ARG A 82 5.64 14.66 -5.13
N GLY A 83 6.77 13.94 -5.00
CA GLY A 83 6.80 12.49 -5.19
C GLY A 83 5.90 11.74 -4.19
N ARG A 84 5.91 12.15 -2.92
CA ARG A 84 5.01 11.56 -1.90
C ARG A 84 3.54 11.87 -2.16
N VAL A 85 3.23 13.11 -2.56
CA VAL A 85 1.85 13.50 -2.94
C VAL A 85 1.37 12.71 -4.16
N GLU A 86 2.20 12.56 -5.19
CA GLU A 86 1.90 11.79 -6.40
C GLU A 86 1.66 10.30 -6.07
N LEU A 87 2.53 9.72 -5.25
CA LEU A 87 2.40 8.33 -4.81
C LEU A 87 1.12 8.14 -3.99
N GLN A 88 0.87 8.99 -2.98
CA GLN A 88 -0.34 8.97 -2.15
C GLN A 88 -1.59 9.04 -3.04
N SER A 89 -1.68 10.05 -3.90
CA SER A 89 -2.81 10.25 -4.82
C SER A 89 -3.05 9.02 -5.71
N THR A 90 -1.98 8.48 -6.30
CA THR A 90 -2.04 7.27 -7.15
C THR A 90 -2.60 6.07 -6.39
N LEU A 91 -2.10 5.81 -5.17
CA LEU A 91 -2.54 4.66 -4.38
C LEU A 91 -3.97 4.86 -3.84
N SER A 92 -4.31 6.06 -3.37
CA SER A 92 -5.66 6.44 -2.93
C SER A 92 -6.69 6.21 -4.04
N ALA A 93 -6.39 6.63 -5.27
CA ALA A 93 -7.28 6.44 -6.41
C ALA A 93 -7.56 4.95 -6.71
N ILE A 94 -6.56 4.08 -6.52
CA ILE A 94 -6.72 2.63 -6.71
C ILE A 94 -7.66 2.04 -5.66
N VAL A 95 -7.54 2.46 -4.40
CA VAL A 95 -8.27 1.85 -3.27
C VAL A 95 -9.60 2.52 -2.93
N TYR A 96 -9.88 3.71 -3.49
CA TYR A 96 -11.06 4.50 -3.15
C TYR A 96 -12.39 3.73 -3.23
N ARG A 97 -12.52 2.80 -4.18
CA ARG A 97 -13.73 1.97 -4.36
C ARG A 97 -13.78 0.73 -3.47
N TYR A 98 -12.67 0.38 -2.82
CA TYR A 98 -12.50 -0.84 -2.05
C TYR A 98 -12.45 -0.61 -0.54
N ILE A 99 -12.29 0.65 -0.13
CA ILE A 99 -12.40 1.09 1.26
C ILE A 99 -13.80 1.68 1.42
N THR A 100 -14.74 0.84 1.88
CA THR A 100 -16.13 1.23 2.12
C THR A 100 -16.51 0.80 3.53
N PRO A 101 -16.95 1.71 4.39
CA PRO A 101 -17.45 1.32 5.70
C PRO A 101 -18.74 0.52 5.56
N SER A 102 -18.85 -0.49 6.42
CA SER A 102 -20.00 -1.39 6.53
C SER A 102 -21.27 -0.56 6.80
N GLN A 103 -22.33 -0.77 6.02
CA GLN A 103 -23.73 -0.42 6.34
C GLN A 103 -24.19 1.05 6.30
N THR A 104 -23.35 2.05 6.04
CA THR A 104 -23.80 3.46 5.84
C THR A 104 -22.93 4.17 4.80
N PRO A 105 -23.49 5.04 3.92
CA PRO A 105 -22.65 5.88 3.08
C PRO A 105 -21.81 6.79 3.99
N ALA A 106 -20.57 6.39 4.26
CA ALA A 106 -19.63 7.28 4.93
C ALA A 106 -19.57 8.59 4.16
N SER A 107 -19.53 9.68 4.93
CA SER A 107 -19.13 10.97 4.40
C SER A 107 -17.82 10.82 3.63
N TYR A 108 -17.66 11.63 2.58
CA TYR A 108 -16.42 11.65 1.80
C TYR A 108 -15.18 11.76 2.71
N GLN A 109 -15.26 12.59 3.76
CA GLN A 109 -14.20 12.81 4.73
C GLN A 109 -13.84 11.54 5.53
N ALA A 110 -14.85 10.78 5.99
CA ALA A 110 -14.60 9.53 6.69
C ALA A 110 -13.89 8.51 5.78
N ARG A 111 -14.25 8.46 4.49
CA ARG A 111 -13.55 7.59 3.53
C ARG A 111 -12.11 8.02 3.29
N VAL A 112 -11.85 9.32 3.14
CA VAL A 112 -10.48 9.84 2.99
C VAL A 112 -9.63 9.46 4.20
N THR A 113 -10.18 9.61 5.41
CA THR A 113 -9.51 9.24 6.66
C THR A 113 -9.16 7.75 6.71
N LEU A 114 -10.10 6.87 6.34
CA LEU A 114 -9.84 5.42 6.26
C LEU A 114 -8.77 5.06 5.21
N ILE A 115 -8.74 5.78 4.08
CA ILE A 115 -7.72 5.59 3.06
C ILE A 115 -6.35 6.00 3.58
N GLU A 116 -6.25 7.10 4.33
CA GLU A 116 -4.99 7.58 4.91
C GLU A 116 -4.42 6.57 5.91
N ASP A 117 -5.25 6.08 6.84
CA ASP A 117 -4.83 5.06 7.81
C ASP A 117 -4.38 3.76 7.13
N PHE A 118 -5.18 3.27 6.18
CA PHE A 118 -4.81 2.11 5.37
C PHE A 118 -3.45 2.29 4.67
N LEU A 119 -3.25 3.43 4.00
CA LEU A 119 -2.01 3.69 3.25
C LEU A 119 -0.80 3.84 4.19
N GLN A 120 -0.97 4.41 5.38
CA GLN A 120 0.09 4.47 6.39
C GLN A 120 0.58 3.06 6.76
N GLY A 121 -0.34 2.13 7.03
CA GLY A 121 -0.02 0.72 7.26
C GLY A 121 0.64 0.07 6.04
N PHE A 122 0.11 0.34 4.84
CA PHE A 122 0.65 -0.21 3.60
C PHE A 122 2.07 0.28 3.29
N TYR A 123 2.42 1.52 3.60
CA TYR A 123 3.79 2.01 3.43
C TYR A 123 4.79 1.26 4.32
N VAL A 124 4.41 0.90 5.54
CA VAL A 124 5.25 0.07 6.41
C VAL A 124 5.42 -1.34 5.82
N GLU A 125 4.33 -1.94 5.31
CA GLU A 125 4.39 -3.22 4.61
C GLU A 125 5.32 -3.16 3.39
N ALA A 126 5.19 -2.13 2.56
CA ALA A 126 6.00 -1.92 1.37
C ALA A 126 7.48 -1.70 1.70
N LEU A 127 7.81 -0.97 2.77
CA LEU A 127 9.20 -0.80 3.22
C LEU A 127 9.81 -2.12 3.69
N ASN A 128 9.05 -2.95 4.39
CA ASN A 128 9.51 -4.28 4.80
C ASN A 128 9.70 -5.20 3.59
N ALA A 129 8.80 -5.14 2.60
CA ALA A 129 8.97 -5.86 1.34
C ALA A 129 10.19 -5.38 0.57
N PHE A 130 10.42 -4.07 0.49
CA PHE A 130 11.60 -3.48 -0.13
C PHE A 130 12.88 -4.02 0.49
N ARG A 131 13.00 -4.00 1.83
CA ARG A 131 14.17 -4.50 2.55
C ARG A 131 14.46 -5.96 2.23
N ARG A 132 13.44 -6.83 2.27
CA ARG A 132 13.59 -8.25 1.94
C ARG A 132 14.00 -8.46 0.48
N GLU A 133 13.34 -7.77 -0.46
CA GLU A 133 13.57 -7.96 -1.89
C GLU A 133 14.91 -7.37 -2.37
N THR A 134 15.47 -6.41 -1.64
CA THR A 134 16.75 -5.75 -1.96
C THR A 134 17.90 -6.13 -1.03
N LEU A 135 17.66 -7.05 -0.08
CA LEU A 135 18.63 -7.51 0.93
C LEU A 135 19.19 -6.38 1.80
N MET A 136 18.37 -5.36 2.08
CA MET A 136 18.75 -4.25 2.95
C MET A 136 18.53 -4.58 4.43
N PRO A 137 19.31 -3.98 5.35
CA PRO A 137 19.13 -4.18 6.78
C PRO A 137 17.73 -3.79 7.27
N GLU A 138 17.26 -4.40 8.36
CA GLU A 138 15.96 -4.08 8.98
C GLU A 138 15.85 -2.61 9.43
N THR A 139 16.99 -1.99 9.76
CA THR A 139 17.07 -0.58 10.16
C THR A 139 17.12 0.39 8.97
N TYR A 140 17.19 -0.13 7.74
CA TYR A 140 17.28 0.70 6.54
C TYR A 140 16.09 1.64 6.42
N ARG A 141 16.37 2.91 6.16
CA ARG A 141 15.39 3.93 5.77
C ARG A 141 16.06 4.79 4.70
N PRO A 142 15.35 5.25 3.65
CA PRO A 142 15.90 6.16 2.67
C PRO A 142 16.45 7.43 3.34
N ARG A 143 17.72 7.79 3.08
CA ARG A 143 18.38 8.97 3.64
C ARG A 143 18.68 10.03 2.60
N THR A 144 18.75 9.62 1.33
CA THR A 144 18.97 10.49 0.19
C THR A 144 17.72 10.59 -0.68
N LEU A 145 17.65 11.62 -1.53
CA LEU A 145 16.54 11.77 -2.47
C LEU A 145 16.46 10.58 -3.45
N LEU A 146 17.60 10.06 -3.89
CA LEU A 146 17.63 8.96 -4.84
C LEU A 146 17.16 7.63 -4.23
N GLU A 147 17.54 7.36 -2.98
CA GLU A 147 16.99 6.23 -2.22
C GLU A 147 15.48 6.38 -1.99
N LEU A 148 15.01 7.59 -1.71
CA LEU A 148 13.59 7.85 -1.55
C LEU A 148 12.84 7.61 -2.87
N ALA A 149 13.41 8.05 -3.99
CA ALA A 149 12.86 7.81 -5.32
C ALA A 149 12.82 6.32 -5.69
N GLU A 150 13.87 5.57 -5.36
CA GLU A 150 13.90 4.11 -5.50
C GLU A 150 12.77 3.45 -4.69
N TYR A 151 12.64 3.84 -3.42
CA TYR A 151 11.60 3.33 -2.53
C TYR A 151 10.18 3.67 -3.02
N MET A 152 9.91 4.90 -3.47
CA MET A 152 8.60 5.29 -4.01
C MET A 152 8.27 4.51 -5.28
N ALA A 153 9.24 4.41 -6.21
CA ALA A 153 9.08 3.62 -7.42
C ALA A 153 8.82 2.14 -7.12
N PHE A 154 9.51 1.57 -6.12
CA PHE A 154 9.25 0.21 -5.66
C PHE A 154 7.84 0.07 -5.07
N THR A 155 7.46 0.97 -4.18
CA THR A 155 6.17 0.95 -3.48
C THR A 155 5.00 0.94 -4.46
N GLU A 156 5.06 1.79 -5.49
CA GLU A 156 4.03 1.81 -6.54
C GLU A 156 3.95 0.48 -7.32
N ARG A 157 5.10 -0.10 -7.68
CA ARG A 157 5.14 -1.42 -8.34
C ARG A 157 4.61 -2.52 -7.43
N TYR A 158 4.99 -2.51 -6.15
CA TYR A 158 4.59 -3.48 -5.16
C TYR A 158 3.08 -3.45 -4.96
N ALA A 159 2.49 -2.27 -4.83
CA ALA A 159 1.05 -2.06 -4.80
C ALA A 159 0.32 -2.61 -6.02
N LYS A 160 0.86 -2.36 -7.23
CA LYS A 160 0.27 -2.77 -8.51
C LYS A 160 0.56 -4.24 -8.87
N ARG A 161 1.34 -4.98 -8.08
CA ARG A 161 1.69 -6.38 -8.34
C ARG A 161 0.42 -7.23 -8.37
N ARG A 162 0.26 -8.04 -9.43
CA ARG A 162 -0.87 -8.97 -9.59
C ARG A 162 -0.63 -10.22 -8.76
N ILE A 163 -1.58 -10.55 -7.90
CA ILE A 163 -1.63 -11.81 -7.15
C ILE A 163 -2.61 -12.74 -7.86
N PRO A 164 -2.18 -13.94 -8.30
CA PRO A 164 -3.07 -14.94 -8.86
C PRO A 164 -3.96 -15.51 -7.74
N LEU A 165 -5.26 -15.60 -8.01
CA LEU A 165 -6.26 -16.16 -7.11
C LEU A 165 -6.84 -17.44 -7.72
N PRO A 166 -7.43 -18.34 -6.90
CA PRO A 166 -8.18 -19.49 -7.40
C PRO A 166 -9.23 -19.08 -8.45
N GLY A 167 -9.42 -19.92 -9.48
CA GLY A 167 -10.39 -19.64 -10.54
C GLY A 167 -9.91 -18.68 -11.63
N ARG A 168 -8.60 -18.64 -11.92
CA ARG A 168 -7.97 -17.81 -12.99
C ARG A 168 -8.20 -16.30 -12.84
N ARG A 169 -8.53 -15.83 -11.64
CA ARG A 169 -8.63 -14.40 -11.34
C ARG A 169 -7.26 -13.87 -10.93
N SER A 170 -6.99 -12.60 -11.21
CA SER A 170 -5.81 -11.92 -10.69
C SER A 170 -6.19 -10.54 -10.21
N GLN A 171 -5.70 -10.16 -9.04
CA GLN A 171 -6.03 -8.88 -8.42
C GLN A 171 -4.76 -8.18 -7.94
N GLN A 172 -4.78 -6.86 -7.88
CA GLN A 172 -3.63 -6.12 -7.37
C GLN A 172 -3.50 -6.33 -5.88
N LEU A 173 -2.26 -6.45 -5.40
CA LEU A 173 -1.94 -6.62 -3.98
C LEU A 173 -2.60 -5.54 -3.12
N LEU A 174 -2.45 -4.27 -3.52
CA LEU A 174 -3.03 -3.15 -2.78
C LEU A 174 -4.55 -3.28 -2.61
N ILE A 175 -5.26 -3.75 -3.64
CA ILE A 175 -6.71 -3.92 -3.58
C ILE A 175 -7.08 -5.05 -2.61
N LEU A 176 -6.36 -6.18 -2.64
CA LEU A 176 -6.60 -7.29 -1.70
C LEU A 176 -6.39 -6.83 -0.26
N ARG A 177 -5.34 -6.04 -0.01
CA ARG A 177 -5.07 -5.44 1.30
C ARG A 177 -6.18 -4.48 1.71
N ALA A 178 -6.63 -3.60 0.82
CA ALA A 178 -7.70 -2.65 1.10
C ALA A 178 -9.03 -3.36 1.45
N GLN A 179 -9.38 -4.43 0.73
CA GLN A 179 -10.57 -5.22 1.03
C GLN A 179 -10.47 -5.90 2.40
N THR A 180 -9.31 -6.47 2.73
CA THR A 180 -9.07 -7.08 4.04
C THR A 180 -9.17 -6.05 5.16
N PHE A 181 -8.55 -4.89 4.98
CA PHE A 181 -8.62 -3.76 5.91
C PHE A 181 -10.08 -3.32 6.12
N SER A 182 -10.84 -3.15 5.05
CA SER A 182 -12.25 -2.75 5.11
C SER A 182 -13.13 -3.77 5.82
N GLN A 183 -12.84 -5.07 5.70
CA GLN A 183 -13.58 -6.15 6.39
C GLN A 183 -13.22 -6.27 7.88
N GLN A 184 -12.01 -5.84 8.25
CA GLN A 184 -11.53 -5.82 9.63
C GLN A 184 -11.94 -4.56 10.38
N GLN A 185 -12.47 -3.55 9.70
CA GLN A 185 -13.07 -2.40 10.36
C GLN A 185 -14.17 -2.92 11.29
N PRO A 186 -14.14 -2.57 12.58
CA PRO A 186 -15.20 -2.97 13.48
C PRO A 186 -16.53 -2.50 12.88
N PRO A 187 -17.60 -3.31 12.93
CA PRO A 187 -18.93 -2.82 12.69
C PRO A 187 -19.30 -1.90 13.87
N GLU A 188 -18.75 -0.70 13.92
CA GLU A 188 -19.09 0.25 15.00
C GLU A 188 -20.57 0.61 14.80
N THR A 189 -21.46 0.25 15.74
CA THR A 189 -21.72 1.04 16.95
C THR A 189 -21.57 2.53 16.68
N SER A 190 -22.27 3.02 15.65
CA SER A 190 -22.50 4.44 15.46
C SER A 190 -23.40 4.95 16.58
N VAL A 191 -22.86 5.09 17.80
CA VAL A 191 -23.30 6.20 18.63
C VAL A 191 -22.65 7.40 17.98
N ASP A 192 -23.40 8.04 17.11
CA ASP A 192 -23.05 9.32 16.53
C ASP A 192 -22.84 10.29 17.70
N MET A 193 -21.58 10.47 18.11
CA MET A 193 -21.24 11.30 19.28
C MET A 193 -21.59 12.76 19.04
N ASP A 194 -21.67 13.19 17.77
CA ASP A 194 -22.13 14.53 17.41
C ASP A 194 -23.65 14.64 17.64
N THR A 195 -24.43 13.62 17.26
CA THR A 195 -25.87 13.55 17.56
C THR A 195 -26.15 13.37 19.06
N ALA A 196 -25.29 12.65 19.79
CA ALA A 196 -25.42 12.45 21.24
C ALA A 196 -24.98 13.68 22.06
N ALA A 197 -24.04 14.49 21.54
CA ALA A 197 -23.56 15.69 22.21
C ALA A 197 -24.51 16.89 22.06
N GLU A 198 -25.29 16.96 20.97
CA GLU A 198 -26.20 18.08 20.71
C GLU A 198 -27.54 17.99 21.45
N GLY A 199 -27.88 16.85 22.08
CA GLY A 199 -29.09 16.71 22.91
C GLY A 199 -30.40 17.06 22.17
N GLY A 200 -30.40 17.03 20.84
CA GLY A 200 -31.49 17.50 20.01
C GLY A 200 -32.38 16.33 19.59
N ALA A 201 -33.56 16.22 20.20
CA ALA A 201 -34.64 15.43 19.62
C ALA A 201 -35.04 16.02 18.26
N PRO A 202 -34.99 15.27 17.15
CA PRO A 202 -35.75 15.64 15.97
C PRO A 202 -37.18 15.12 16.17
N GLU A 203 -38.15 16.03 16.33
CA GLU A 203 -39.55 15.69 16.10
C GLU A 203 -39.71 15.31 14.62
N SER A 204 -39.58 14.03 14.30
CA SER A 204 -40.06 13.47 13.05
C SER A 204 -40.50 12.03 13.25
N ASP A 205 -41.82 11.90 13.24
CA ASP A 205 -42.65 10.71 13.14
C ASP A 205 -41.99 9.58 12.30
N SER A 206 -41.33 8.63 12.98
CA SER A 206 -40.92 7.38 12.35
C SER A 206 -40.87 6.26 13.39
N THR A 207 -41.64 5.24 13.10
CA THR A 207 -42.01 4.05 13.90
C THR A 207 -40.84 3.09 14.18
N TRP A 208 -39.59 3.57 14.17
CA TRP A 208 -38.36 2.79 14.36
C TRP A 208 -37.82 2.82 15.79
N ASP A 209 -38.24 3.79 16.61
CA ASP A 209 -37.69 4.00 17.95
C ASP A 209 -38.23 3.01 19.00
N ASP A 210 -39.46 2.51 18.82
CA ASP A 210 -40.11 1.64 19.80
C ASP A 210 -39.39 0.29 19.95
N ALA A 211 -38.88 -0.31 18.86
CA ALA A 211 -38.25 -1.63 18.92
C ALA A 211 -36.85 -1.60 19.58
N ALA A 212 -36.10 -0.52 19.37
CA ALA A 212 -34.77 -0.35 19.97
C ALA A 212 -34.87 0.05 21.45
N ILE A 213 -35.82 0.93 21.80
CA ILE A 213 -36.09 1.33 23.18
C ILE A 213 -36.63 0.14 24.00
N GLN A 214 -37.47 -0.73 23.41
CA GLN A 214 -37.97 -1.93 24.11
C GLN A 214 -36.84 -2.91 24.48
N GLN A 215 -35.87 -3.13 23.57
CA GLN A 215 -34.74 -4.03 23.83
C GLN A 215 -33.81 -3.50 24.92
N VAL A 216 -33.59 -2.18 24.99
CA VAL A 216 -32.80 -1.56 26.08
C VAL A 216 -33.55 -1.66 27.41
N ARG A 217 -34.88 -1.53 27.40
CA ARG A 217 -35.73 -1.72 28.60
C ARG A 217 -35.68 -3.15 29.13
N GLU A 218 -35.75 -4.14 28.26
CA GLU A 218 -35.66 -5.56 28.65
C GLU A 218 -34.30 -5.91 29.28
N VAL A 219 -33.20 -5.35 28.74
CA VAL A 219 -31.86 -5.57 29.30
C VAL A 219 -31.65 -4.85 30.64
N MET A 220 -32.22 -3.65 30.80
CA MET A 220 -32.17 -2.92 32.07
C MET A 220 -33.02 -3.57 33.17
N VAL A 221 -34.19 -4.14 32.84
CA VAL A 221 -35.05 -4.85 33.79
C VAL A 221 -34.46 -6.21 34.19
N ALA A 222 -33.68 -6.85 33.32
CA ALA A 222 -33.00 -8.11 33.63
C ALA A 222 -31.76 -7.93 34.55
N SER A 223 -31.38 -6.70 34.89
CA SER A 223 -30.14 -6.36 35.60
C SER A 223 -30.34 -5.77 37.00
N GLU A 224 -31.52 -5.95 37.62
CA GLU A 224 -31.69 -5.63 39.05
C GLU A 224 -31.13 -6.77 39.93
N PRO A 225 -30.16 -6.49 40.83
CA PRO A 225 -29.79 -7.45 41.87
C PRO A 225 -30.86 -7.48 42.97
N GLU A 226 -31.30 -8.69 43.32
CA GLU A 226 -32.21 -8.93 44.46
C GLU A 226 -31.75 -8.21 45.73
N PRO A 227 -32.62 -7.47 46.44
CA PRO A 227 -32.26 -6.88 47.71
C PRO A 227 -32.11 -7.96 48.78
N LEU A 228 -30.98 -7.93 49.48
CA LEU A 228 -30.73 -8.69 50.70
C LEU A 228 -31.77 -8.32 51.77
N GLU A 229 -32.74 -9.20 52.02
CA GLU A 229 -33.56 -9.10 53.22
C GLU A 229 -32.74 -9.51 54.45
N SER A 230 -32.64 -8.56 55.39
CA SER A 230 -32.04 -8.70 56.70
C SER A 230 -33.15 -9.01 57.71
N ASN A 231 -33.14 -10.21 58.31
CA ASN A 231 -33.48 -10.42 59.73
C ASN A 231 -33.09 -11.82 60.20
#